data_AF-A0A7K7WKT2-F1
#
_entry.id   AF-A0A7K7WKT2-F1
#
_cell.length_a   1.000
_cell.length_b   1.000
_cell.length_c   1.000
_cell.angle_alpha   90.00
_cell.angle_beta   90.00
_cell.angle_gamma   90.00
#
_symmetry.space_group_name_H-M   'P 1'
#
loop_
_entity.id
_entity.type
_entity.pdbx_description
1 polymer ?
#
loop_
_entity_poly.entity_id
_entity_poly.type
_entity_poly.pdbx_seq_one_letter_code
_entity_poly.pdbx_strand_id
1 'polypeptide(L)'
;TLKIALSLASNLGDPTDDASVTHAAEGMLSKSEANTLRQLINDSQSFSSDPRMPHFSTESGPSASQVLVMGPDDFIVAAVSSLNRPFGSGIITPSGIVLNSQMLDFSWQNKTMNHSFPRLQNLLQPRKRPLSFLLPTIVRPSEGMCGTYLCLGGSNGDKALSSIVQV
;
A
#
# COMPACT_ATOMS: atom_id res chain seq x y z
N THR A 1 -2.86 -16.29 -2.83
CA THR A 1 -3.70 -15.16 -2.37
C THR A 1 -3.04 -13.80 -2.55
N LEU A 2 -1.88 -13.53 -1.92
CA LEU A 2 -1.26 -12.19 -1.95
C LEU A 2 -0.96 -11.65 -3.37
N LYS A 3 -0.49 -12.51 -4.29
CA LYS A 3 -0.27 -12.12 -5.71
C LYS A 3 -1.52 -11.55 -6.38
N ILE A 4 -2.69 -12.15 -6.12
CA ILE A 4 -3.97 -11.71 -6.69
C ILE A 4 -4.34 -10.34 -6.11
N ALA A 5 -4.31 -10.19 -4.79
CA ALA A 5 -4.63 -8.92 -4.12
C ALA A 5 -3.73 -7.78 -4.60
N LEU A 6 -2.44 -8.06 -4.80
CA LEU A 6 -1.47 -7.08 -5.23
C LEU A 6 -1.55 -6.76 -6.73
N SER A 7 -2.06 -7.68 -7.55
CA SER A 7 -2.46 -7.40 -8.94
C SER A 7 -3.66 -6.46 -8.97
N LEU A 8 -4.68 -6.71 -8.14
CA LEU A 8 -5.85 -5.83 -8.02
C LEU A 8 -5.48 -4.43 -7.51
N ALA A 9 -4.50 -4.33 -6.60
CA ALA A 9 -3.97 -3.05 -6.12
C ALA A 9 -3.37 -2.18 -7.24
N SER A 10 -3.14 -2.71 -8.45
CA SER A 10 -2.77 -1.91 -9.62
C SER A 10 -3.86 -0.95 -10.11
N ASN A 11 -5.12 -1.21 -9.75
CA ASN A 11 -6.27 -0.37 -10.06
C ASN A 11 -6.52 0.72 -8.99
N LEU A 12 -5.70 0.78 -7.94
CA LEU A 12 -5.81 1.80 -6.89
C LEU A 12 -5.00 3.05 -7.25
N GLY A 13 -5.37 4.17 -6.63
CA GLY A 13 -4.76 5.49 -6.83
C GLY A 13 -5.33 6.51 -5.84
N ASP A 14 -5.25 7.80 -6.17
CA ASP A 14 -5.93 8.84 -5.40
C ASP A 14 -7.44 8.82 -5.69
N PRO A 15 -8.31 8.61 -4.68
CA PRO A 15 -9.76 8.57 -4.88
C PRO A 15 -10.41 9.96 -5.02
N THR A 16 -9.69 11.06 -4.74
CA THR A 16 -10.29 12.41 -4.60
C THR A 16 -11.09 12.85 -5.83
N ASP A 17 -10.60 12.52 -7.03
CA ASP A 17 -11.19 12.95 -8.31
C ASP A 17 -11.47 11.77 -9.27
N ASP A 18 -11.39 10.53 -8.79
CA ASP A 18 -11.53 9.32 -9.62
C ASP A 18 -12.42 8.28 -8.94
N ALA A 19 -13.71 8.29 -9.30
CA ALA A 19 -14.68 7.33 -8.77
C ALA A 19 -14.31 5.87 -9.09
N SER A 20 -13.55 5.60 -10.16
CA SER A 20 -13.17 4.23 -10.53
C SER A 20 -12.27 3.59 -9.47
N VAL A 21 -11.45 4.39 -8.76
CA VAL A 21 -10.60 3.93 -7.66
C VAL A 21 -11.45 3.45 -6.48
N THR A 22 -12.50 4.19 -6.14
CA THR A 22 -13.43 3.81 -5.06
C THR A 22 -14.18 2.52 -5.41
N HIS A 23 -14.72 2.41 -6.63
CA HIS A 23 -15.38 1.18 -7.08
C HIS A 23 -14.43 -0.02 -7.09
N ALA A 24 -13.17 0.17 -7.50
CA ALA A 24 -12.16 -0.89 -7.45
C ALA A 24 -11.91 -1.35 -6.01
N ALA A 25 -11.82 -0.42 -5.05
CA ALA A 25 -11.66 -0.76 -3.64
C ALA A 25 -12.88 -1.51 -3.07
N GLU A 26 -14.09 -1.12 -3.45
CA GLU A 26 -15.33 -1.81 -3.06
C GLU A 26 -15.40 -3.25 -3.61
N GLY A 27 -15.03 -3.44 -4.88
CA GLY A 27 -14.92 -4.78 -5.48
C GLY A 27 -13.93 -5.66 -4.73
N MET A 28 -12.75 -5.12 -4.38
CA MET A 28 -11.75 -5.83 -3.59
C MET A 28 -12.25 -6.29 -2.21
N LEU A 29 -13.24 -5.61 -1.62
CA LEU A 29 -13.85 -5.97 -0.34
C LEU A 29 -15.05 -6.92 -0.49
N SER A 30 -15.54 -7.16 -1.71
CA SER A 30 -16.69 -8.01 -1.96
C SER A 30 -16.40 -9.49 -1.66
N LYS A 31 -17.23 -10.10 -0.82
CA LYS A 31 -17.13 -11.53 -0.49
C LYS A 31 -17.38 -12.43 -1.70
N SER A 32 -18.26 -12.03 -2.62
CA SER A 32 -18.55 -12.81 -3.83
C SER A 32 -17.36 -12.82 -4.78
N GLU A 33 -16.73 -11.66 -5.01
CA GLU A 33 -15.51 -11.54 -5.80
C GLU A 33 -14.35 -12.31 -5.15
N ALA A 34 -14.17 -12.18 -3.84
CA ALA A 34 -13.16 -12.90 -3.09
C ALA A 34 -13.31 -14.43 -3.25
N ASN A 35 -14.54 -14.95 -3.25
CA ASN A 35 -14.80 -16.37 -3.49
C ASN A 35 -14.40 -16.81 -4.91
N THR A 36 -14.73 -16.02 -5.92
CA THR A 36 -14.33 -16.28 -7.31
C THR A 36 -12.81 -16.27 -7.47
N LEU A 37 -12.14 -15.27 -6.90
CA LEU A 37 -10.68 -15.14 -6.94
C LEU A 37 -9.98 -16.25 -6.17
N ARG A 38 -10.58 -16.74 -5.08
CA ARG A 38 -10.06 -17.87 -4.31
C ARG A 38 -9.99 -19.15 -5.14
N GLN A 39 -10.92 -19.35 -6.07
CA GLN A 39 -10.90 -20.51 -6.98
C GLN A 39 -9.71 -20.50 -7.95
N LEU A 40 -9.05 -19.35 -8.12
CA LEU A 40 -7.82 -19.23 -8.93
C LEU A 40 -6.56 -19.67 -8.19
N ILE A 41 -6.65 -19.99 -6.90
CA ILE A 41 -5.53 -20.48 -6.10
C ILE A 41 -5.37 -21.97 -6.36
N ASN A 42 -4.20 -22.35 -6.88
CA ASN A 42 -3.84 -23.73 -7.17
C ASN A 42 -2.54 -24.08 -6.42
N ASP A 43 -2.55 -25.19 -5.69
CA ASP A 43 -1.40 -25.64 -4.89
C ASP A 43 -0.22 -26.08 -5.77
N SER A 44 -0.49 -26.54 -7.00
CA SER A 44 0.50 -27.03 -7.96
C SER A 44 1.09 -25.93 -8.83
N GLN A 45 0.41 -24.79 -8.97
CA GLN A 45 0.85 -23.71 -9.85
C GLN A 45 0.47 -22.33 -9.27
N SER A 46 1.45 -21.45 -9.18
CA SER A 46 1.18 -20.07 -8.75
C SER A 46 0.41 -19.31 -9.84
N PHE A 47 -0.48 -18.41 -9.41
CA PHE A 47 -1.15 -17.45 -10.29
C PHE A 47 -0.15 -16.80 -11.26
N SER A 48 -0.45 -16.86 -12.55
CA SER A 48 0.37 -16.32 -13.65
C SER A 48 0.86 -14.91 -13.31
N SER A 49 2.11 -14.61 -13.67
CA SER A 49 2.71 -13.30 -13.49
C SER A 49 1.94 -12.27 -14.31
N ASP A 50 0.91 -11.67 -13.70
CA ASP A 50 0.20 -10.54 -14.27
C ASP A 50 1.23 -9.43 -14.55
N PRO A 51 1.40 -8.96 -15.79
CA PRO A 51 2.29 -7.86 -16.11
C PRO A 51 1.94 -6.56 -15.37
N ARG A 52 0.77 -6.46 -14.72
CA ARG A 52 0.36 -5.36 -13.84
C ARG A 52 0.86 -5.51 -12.40
N MET A 53 1.45 -6.65 -12.03
CA MET A 53 2.09 -6.84 -10.73
C MET A 53 3.11 -5.71 -10.51
N PRO A 54 3.10 -5.05 -9.34
CA PRO A 54 4.11 -4.05 -9.05
C PRO A 54 5.47 -4.73 -9.07
N HIS A 55 6.39 -4.19 -9.86
CA HIS A 55 7.80 -4.53 -9.73
C HIS A 55 8.29 -3.92 -8.43
N PHE A 56 8.52 -4.78 -7.45
CA PHE A 56 9.13 -4.36 -6.21
C PHE A 56 10.63 -4.22 -6.41
N SER A 57 11.13 -3.01 -6.23
CA SER A 57 12.56 -2.76 -6.22
C SER A 57 13.18 -3.46 -5.01
N THR A 58 14.23 -4.24 -5.22
CA THR A 58 15.09 -4.81 -4.16
C THR A 58 15.93 -3.72 -3.47
N GLU A 59 15.40 -2.51 -3.30
CA GLU A 59 16.09 -1.48 -2.54
C GLU A 59 16.13 -1.91 -1.07
N SER A 60 17.35 -1.94 -0.55
CA SER A 60 17.68 -2.47 0.76
C SER A 60 17.45 -1.40 1.83
N GLY A 61 16.54 -1.68 2.77
CA GLY A 61 16.37 -0.91 4.01
C GLY A 61 14.91 -0.54 4.34
N PRO A 62 14.59 -0.24 5.61
CA PRO A 62 13.26 0.26 5.98
C PRO A 62 13.01 1.64 5.34
N SER A 63 11.94 1.73 4.55
CA SER A 63 11.52 2.98 3.91
C SER A 63 10.63 3.84 4.80
N ALA A 64 10.06 3.26 5.86
CA ALA A 64 9.09 3.91 6.74
C ALA A 64 9.39 3.65 8.22
N SER A 65 8.89 4.53 9.06
CA SER A 65 8.88 4.41 10.52
C SER A 65 7.43 4.32 11.00
N GLN A 66 7.23 3.71 12.16
CA GLN A 66 5.91 3.57 12.74
C GLN A 66 5.90 3.91 14.23
N VAL A 67 4.78 4.49 14.67
CA VAL A 67 4.48 4.78 16.06
C VAL A 67 3.11 4.16 16.34
N LEU A 68 3.09 3.21 17.28
CA LEU A 68 1.92 2.44 17.66
C LEU A 68 1.71 2.64 19.15
N VAL A 69 0.57 3.19 19.55
CA VAL A 69 0.26 3.52 20.95
C VAL A 69 -1.09 2.94 21.30
N MET A 70 -1.14 2.25 22.44
CA MET A 70 -2.38 1.79 23.07
C MET A 70 -2.38 2.31 24.49
N GLY A 71 -3.25 3.28 24.76
CA GLY A 71 -3.37 3.93 26.06
C GLY A 71 -4.31 3.17 27.00
N PRO A 72 -4.25 3.44 28.32
CA PRO A 72 -5.17 2.88 29.31
C PRO A 72 -6.59 3.47 29.23
N ASP A 73 -6.77 4.48 28.39
CA ASP A 73 -7.99 5.23 28.10
C ASP A 73 -8.72 4.71 26.84
N ASP A 74 -8.41 3.49 26.41
CA ASP A 74 -8.92 2.82 25.21
C ASP A 74 -8.64 3.55 23.88
N PHE A 75 -7.76 4.56 23.88
CA PHE A 75 -7.28 5.19 22.66
C PHE A 75 -6.15 4.36 22.03
N ILE A 76 -6.34 4.02 20.76
CA ILE A 76 -5.36 3.30 19.94
C ILE A 76 -4.97 4.21 18.78
N VAL A 77 -3.66 4.46 18.65
CA VAL A 77 -3.10 5.29 17.58
C VAL A 77 -2.09 4.47 16.80
N ALA A 78 -2.31 4.34 15.50
CA ALA A 78 -1.36 3.79 14.55
C ALA A 78 -0.94 4.88 13.55
N ALA A 79 0.35 5.23 13.55
CA ALA A 79 0.92 6.16 12.59
C ALA A 79 2.10 5.49 11.88
N VAL A 80 2.10 5.55 10.54
CA VAL A 80 3.22 5.10 9.71
C VAL A 80 3.63 6.28 8.83
N SER A 81 4.91 6.65 8.88
CA SER A 81 5.47 7.81 8.19
C SER A 81 6.70 7.43 7.38
N SER A 82 6.97 8.16 6.30
CA SER A 82 8.04 7.83 5.37
C SER A 82 8.51 9.05 4.57
N LEU A 83 9.80 9.06 4.23
CA LEU A 83 10.36 9.95 3.21
C LEU A 83 10.32 9.33 1.79
N ASN A 84 9.65 8.19 1.64
CA ASN A 84 9.68 7.23 0.53
C ASN A 84 11.01 6.44 0.44
N ARG A 85 12.12 7.11 0.15
CA ARG A 85 13.46 6.49 0.09
C ARG A 85 14.29 6.85 1.32
N PRO A 86 15.38 6.12 1.62
CA PRO A 86 16.37 6.56 2.61
C PRO A 86 16.84 7.98 2.28
N PHE A 87 16.73 8.90 3.24
CA PHE A 87 16.99 10.36 3.06
C PHE A 87 16.09 11.07 2.03
N GLY A 88 14.96 10.46 1.66
CA GLY A 88 13.97 11.03 0.76
C GLY A 88 14.53 11.41 -0.60
N SER A 89 14.37 12.68 -0.95
CA SER A 89 14.90 13.24 -2.20
C SER A 89 16.40 13.57 -2.14
N GLY A 90 17.01 13.56 -0.95
CA GLY A 90 18.35 14.10 -0.71
C GLY A 90 18.42 15.63 -0.71
N ILE A 91 17.28 16.32 -0.88
CA ILE A 91 17.20 17.79 -0.88
C ILE A 91 16.91 18.26 0.55
N ILE A 92 17.72 19.20 1.03
CA ILE A 92 17.57 19.80 2.36
C ILE A 92 17.26 21.29 2.20
N THR A 93 16.24 21.77 2.90
CA THR A 93 15.92 23.19 2.94
C THR A 93 16.99 23.97 3.72
N PRO A 94 17.11 25.31 3.55
CA PRO A 94 18.01 26.13 4.37
C PRO A 94 17.79 26.00 5.88
N SER A 95 16.58 25.61 6.30
CA SER A 95 16.22 25.36 7.70
C SER A 95 16.56 23.95 8.20
N GLY A 96 17.17 23.09 7.36
CA GLY A 96 17.56 21.72 7.72
C GLY A 96 16.48 20.66 7.55
N ILE A 97 15.39 20.93 6.82
CA ILE A 97 14.31 19.95 6.59
C ILE A 97 14.63 19.12 5.35
N VAL A 98 14.66 17.79 5.50
CA VAL A 98 14.81 16.86 4.38
C VAL A 98 13.48 16.69 3.66
N LEU A 99 13.46 16.91 2.34
CA LEU A 99 12.26 16.75 1.52
C LEU A 99 12.08 15.29 1.10
N ASN A 100 10.84 14.81 1.15
CA ASN A 100 10.50 13.44 0.73
C ASN A 100 10.68 13.23 -0.78
N SER A 101 10.74 11.97 -1.22
CA SER A 101 10.74 11.58 -2.63
C SER A 101 9.44 10.89 -3.04
N GLN A 102 8.31 11.23 -2.41
CA GLN A 102 7.03 10.49 -2.59
C GLN A 102 6.49 10.58 -4.03
N MET A 103 6.84 11.63 -4.78
CA MET A 103 6.44 11.75 -6.20
C MET A 103 6.99 10.63 -7.10
N LEU A 104 8.00 9.87 -6.66
CA LEU A 104 8.52 8.73 -7.40
C LEU A 104 7.55 7.54 -7.47
N ASP A 105 6.54 7.51 -6.59
CA ASP A 105 5.57 6.41 -6.52
C ASP A 105 4.45 6.54 -7.57
N PHE A 106 4.38 7.66 -8.29
CA PHE A 106 3.51 7.78 -9.46
C PHE A 106 4.01 6.91 -10.63
N SER A 107 3.09 6.56 -11.52
CA SER A 107 3.39 5.97 -12.82
C SER A 107 3.83 7.06 -13.82
N TRP A 108 4.97 6.85 -14.47
CA TRP A 108 5.58 7.80 -15.41
C TRP A 108 5.53 7.25 -16.84
N GLN A 109 4.79 7.90 -17.74
CA GLN A 109 4.56 7.44 -19.12
C GLN A 109 5.85 7.18 -19.93
N ASN A 110 6.94 7.92 -19.67
CA ASN A 110 8.20 7.82 -20.41
C ASN A 110 9.29 6.95 -19.74
N LYS A 111 9.10 6.48 -18.50
CA LYS A 111 10.07 5.61 -17.80
C LYS A 111 9.60 4.14 -17.73
N THR A 112 8.37 3.85 -18.12
CA THR A 112 7.78 2.50 -18.14
C THR A 112 8.22 1.66 -19.35
N MET A 113 9.46 1.80 -19.84
CA MET A 113 9.95 0.95 -20.94
C MET A 113 10.05 -0.53 -20.53
N ASN A 114 10.08 -0.83 -19.21
CA ASN A 114 10.08 -2.18 -18.64
C ASN A 114 8.76 -2.57 -17.95
N HIS A 115 7.72 -1.74 -18.01
CA HIS A 115 6.42 -2.04 -17.39
C HIS A 115 5.38 -2.10 -18.50
N SER A 116 4.92 -3.31 -18.82
CA SER A 116 4.09 -3.55 -20.01
C SER A 116 2.74 -2.83 -19.99
N PHE A 117 2.29 -2.26 -18.85
CA PHE A 117 1.09 -1.41 -18.78
C PHE A 117 1.23 -0.33 -17.70
N PRO A 118 1.06 0.97 -18.01
CA PRO A 118 1.04 2.02 -16.99
C PRO A 118 -0.22 1.93 -16.13
N ARG A 119 -0.09 2.09 -14.81
CA ARG A 119 -1.25 2.16 -13.90
C ARG A 119 -1.93 3.51 -14.07
N LEU A 120 -2.99 3.53 -14.89
CA LEU A 120 -3.68 4.77 -15.29
C LEU A 120 -4.20 5.54 -14.08
N GLN A 121 -4.72 4.85 -13.06
CA GLN A 121 -5.23 5.43 -11.83
C GLN A 121 -4.15 6.09 -10.96
N ASN A 122 -2.88 5.76 -11.17
CA ASN A 122 -1.75 6.32 -10.44
C ASN A 122 -0.79 7.11 -11.36
N LEU A 123 -1.29 7.71 -12.45
CA LEU A 123 -0.51 8.65 -13.26
C LEU A 123 -0.24 9.96 -12.50
N LEU A 124 0.93 10.54 -12.74
CA LEU A 124 1.30 11.85 -12.18
C LEU A 124 0.34 12.94 -12.67
N GLN A 125 -0.31 13.63 -11.74
CA GLN A 125 -1.19 14.76 -12.02
C GLN A 125 -1.04 15.83 -10.92
N PRO A 126 -1.22 17.12 -11.24
CA PRO A 126 -1.23 18.17 -10.24
C PRO A 126 -2.26 17.90 -9.14
N ARG A 127 -1.90 18.19 -7.88
CA ARG A 127 -2.75 18.02 -6.67
C ARG A 127 -3.13 16.59 -6.30
N LYS A 128 -2.84 15.61 -7.16
CA LYS A 128 -3.04 14.18 -6.88
C LYS A 128 -2.00 13.69 -5.87
N ARG A 129 -2.38 12.72 -5.05
CA ARG A 129 -1.51 11.98 -4.13
C ARG A 129 -1.03 10.69 -4.79
N PRO A 130 0.25 10.33 -4.65
CA PRO A 130 0.75 9.06 -5.16
C PRO A 130 0.19 7.88 -4.34
N LEU A 131 -0.04 6.75 -5.00
CA LEU A 131 -0.38 5.49 -4.32
C LEU A 131 0.74 5.11 -3.34
N SER A 132 0.37 4.72 -2.12
CA SER A 132 1.31 4.40 -1.05
C SER A 132 0.98 3.05 -0.38
N PHE A 133 2.01 2.37 0.11
CA PHE A 133 1.91 1.16 0.93
C PHE A 133 2.20 1.42 2.42
N LEU A 134 2.00 2.66 2.88
CA LEU A 134 1.94 2.97 4.31
C LEU A 134 0.59 2.50 4.85
N LEU A 135 0.60 1.38 5.57
CA LEU A 135 -0.59 0.67 6.01
C LEU A 135 -0.70 0.66 7.56
N PRO A 136 -1.02 1.80 8.21
CA PRO A 136 -1.34 1.79 9.63
C PRO A 136 -2.62 0.97 9.85
N THR A 137 -2.53 -0.08 10.68
CA THR A 137 -3.61 -1.06 10.85
C THR A 137 -3.99 -1.20 12.32
N ILE A 138 -5.28 -1.04 12.61
CA ILE A 138 -5.86 -1.31 13.93
C ILE A 138 -6.93 -2.38 13.74
N VAL A 139 -6.86 -3.45 14.54
CA VAL A 139 -7.85 -4.51 14.60
C VAL A 139 -8.50 -4.47 15.98
N ARG A 140 -9.82 -4.60 16.00
CA ARG A 140 -10.64 -4.62 17.21
C ARG A 140 -11.76 -5.65 17.08
N PRO A 141 -12.39 -6.07 18.19
CA PRO A 141 -13.61 -6.86 18.14
C PRO A 141 -14.67 -6.21 17.24
N SER A 142 -15.36 -7.02 16.44
CA SER A 142 -16.45 -6.54 15.59
C SER A 142 -17.68 -6.11 16.40
N GLU A 143 -17.86 -6.72 17.58
CA GLU A 143 -18.98 -6.49 18.49
C GLU A 143 -18.45 -6.25 19.90
N GLY A 144 -18.95 -5.19 20.55
CA GLY A 144 -18.56 -4.82 21.91
C GLY A 144 -17.12 -4.30 22.03
N MET A 145 -16.69 -4.13 23.29
CA MET A 145 -15.34 -3.68 23.68
C MET A 145 -14.49 -4.80 24.28
N CYS A 146 -15.08 -5.97 24.51
CA CYS A 146 -14.38 -7.11 25.09
C CYS A 146 -13.74 -7.95 23.99
N GLY A 147 -12.41 -8.08 24.02
CA GLY A 147 -11.69 -9.00 23.15
C GLY A 147 -10.26 -8.54 22.87
N THR A 148 -9.68 -9.08 21.82
CA THR A 148 -8.29 -8.81 21.44
C THR A 148 -8.22 -7.59 20.53
N TYR A 149 -7.36 -6.65 20.92
CA TYR A 149 -6.99 -5.51 20.10
C TYR A 149 -5.57 -5.72 19.57
N LEU A 150 -5.34 -5.25 18.35
CA LEU A 150 -4.05 -5.36 17.69
C LEU A 150 -3.77 -4.06 16.94
N CYS A 151 -2.56 -3.55 17.09
CA CYS A 151 -2.10 -2.33 16.45
C CYS A 151 -0.80 -2.66 15.71
N LEU A 152 -0.79 -2.48 14.40
CA LEU A 152 0.27 -2.92 13.50
C LEU A 152 0.57 -1.89 12.42
N GLY A 153 1.75 -2.03 11.83
CA GLY A 153 2.14 -1.36 10.61
C GLY A 153 3.34 -2.07 9.97
N GLY A 154 3.67 -1.66 8.75
CA GLY A 154 4.82 -2.16 8.01
C GLY A 154 5.79 -1.02 7.71
N SER A 155 7.07 -1.22 8.04
CA SER A 155 8.14 -0.25 7.75
C SER A 155 8.78 -0.45 6.37
N ASN A 156 8.46 -1.56 5.71
CA ASN A 156 9.21 -2.04 4.56
C ASN A 156 8.40 -1.93 3.26
N GLY A 157 7.93 -0.71 2.95
CA GLY A 157 7.31 -0.32 1.67
C GLY A 157 6.51 -1.41 0.95
N ASP A 158 7.13 -2.03 -0.04
CA ASP A 158 6.60 -3.13 -0.86
C ASP A 158 6.15 -4.36 -0.08
N LYS A 159 6.87 -4.71 0.98
CA LYS A 159 6.59 -5.86 1.85
C LYS A 159 5.68 -5.52 3.02
N ALA A 160 5.24 -4.26 3.17
CA ALA A 160 4.38 -3.87 4.27
C ALA A 160 3.08 -4.71 4.29
N LEU A 161 2.45 -4.88 3.13
CA LEU A 161 1.22 -5.67 3.01
C LEU A 161 1.43 -7.14 3.41
N SER A 162 2.48 -7.80 2.91
CA SER A 162 2.75 -9.20 3.26
C SER A 162 3.09 -9.35 4.74
N SER A 163 3.86 -8.41 5.29
CA SER A 163 4.28 -8.43 6.69
C SER A 163 3.10 -8.27 7.64
N ILE A 164 2.17 -7.36 7.33
CA ILE A 164 0.96 -7.15 8.14
C ILE A 164 0.05 -8.38 8.08
N VAL A 165 -0.16 -8.96 6.89
CA VAL A 165 -1.05 -10.12 6.71
C VAL A 165 -0.51 -11.40 7.38
N GLN A 166 0.81 -11.49 7.57
CA GLN A 166 1.44 -12.66 8.18
C GLN A 166 1.29 -12.71 9.71
N VAL A 167 1.13 -11.55 10.36
CA VAL A 167 0.96 -11.43 11.83
C VAL A 167 -0.48 -11.74 12.21
#